data_AF-A0A2G5TQS0-F1
#
_entry.id   AF-A0A2G5TQS0-F1
#
_cell.length_a   1.000
_cell.length_b   1.000
_cell.length_c   1.000
_cell.angle_alpha   90.00
_cell.angle_beta   90.00
_cell.angle_gamma   90.00
#
_symmetry.space_group_name_H-M   'P 1'
#
loop_
_entity.id
_entity.type
_entity.pdbx_description
1 polymer ?
#
loop_
_entity_poly.entity_id
_entity_poly.type
_entity_poly.pdbx_seq_one_letter_code
_entity_poly.pdbx_strand_id
1 'polypeptide(L)'
;MDDTVIKEEVIEEDFSFKFKNGEYVEVKQEEIEQKPEHLLENEVKTEQIDFFGTNEPDEFFEDFELKPKGNDSKIENVSTEAGSRSCKICQKRMPRNLLKLIKSEEDKAVLSEIFKIEGFLETKTYYVCVSHIQMIIDENDSKLKSPTNRYEQLMSSFIRRNKTSMQVNKIRTINFKIQIFRNNCKLRRARCTVCHILRTSSELYHMRSNGIRIVLMTGCILRGSHSFVQAKSSITTTVGVTCYSHCKESIDEIFEYLGVRNIQEFLKCSTLLMGNLMDIVKNIDSKFSVDQFINALHTLVMKTPKNVSE
;
A
#
# COMPACT_ATOMS: atom_id res chain seq x y z
N MET A 1 50.57 52.34 -18.52
CA MET A 1 50.74 51.91 -19.93
C MET A 1 51.04 50.43 -19.87
N ASP A 2 50.41 49.68 -20.78
CA ASP A 2 50.34 48.23 -20.93
C ASP A 2 49.14 47.54 -20.26
N ASP A 3 47.95 47.88 -20.77
CA ASP A 3 46.76 47.04 -20.71
C ASP A 3 46.79 46.05 -21.88
N THR A 4 46.89 44.76 -21.56
CA THR A 4 46.82 43.68 -22.54
C THR A 4 45.37 43.28 -22.76
N VAL A 5 44.82 43.69 -23.89
CA VAL A 5 43.46 43.35 -24.35
C VAL A 5 43.50 41.99 -25.04
N ILE A 6 42.93 40.96 -24.42
CA ILE A 6 42.65 39.67 -25.06
C ILE A 6 41.26 39.77 -25.69
N LYS A 7 41.20 39.77 -27.03
CA LYS A 7 39.98 39.57 -27.80
C LYS A 7 39.83 38.07 -28.05
N GLU A 8 38.79 37.45 -27.50
CA GLU A 8 38.34 36.12 -27.96
C GLU A 8 37.33 36.31 -29.09
N GLU A 9 37.68 35.76 -30.25
CA GLU A 9 36.81 35.62 -31.42
C GLU A 9 35.70 34.60 -31.12
N VAL A 10 34.46 35.06 -31.27
CA VAL A 10 33.27 34.21 -31.30
C VAL A 10 33.16 33.63 -32.71
N ILE A 11 33.34 32.31 -32.85
CA ILE A 11 33.01 31.59 -34.08
C ILE A 11 31.53 31.18 -33.98
N GLU A 12 30.66 31.91 -34.69
CA GLU A 12 29.28 31.48 -34.94
C GLU A 12 29.31 30.44 -36.09
N GLU A 13 29.15 29.17 -35.78
CA GLU A 13 28.83 28.14 -36.79
C GLU A 13 27.31 27.95 -36.89
N ASP A 14 26.74 28.55 -37.94
CA ASP A 14 25.37 28.32 -38.39
C ASP A 14 25.23 26.90 -38.96
N PHE A 15 24.77 25.95 -38.15
CA PHE A 15 24.39 24.61 -38.63
C PHE A 15 22.92 24.56 -39.06
N SER A 16 22.72 24.69 -40.38
CA SER A 16 21.44 24.43 -41.05
C SER A 16 21.28 22.93 -41.37
N PHE A 17 20.51 22.20 -40.57
CA PHE A 17 20.18 20.80 -40.87
C PHE A 17 18.91 20.68 -41.72
N LYS A 18 19.06 20.30 -42.99
CA LYS A 18 17.98 19.72 -43.82
C LYS A 18 18.11 18.20 -43.81
N PHE A 19 17.09 17.53 -43.27
CA PHE A 19 16.96 16.06 -43.33
C PHE A 19 16.55 15.60 -44.73
N LYS A 20 17.25 14.58 -45.25
CA LYS A 20 16.76 13.66 -46.29
C LYS A 20 17.17 12.23 -45.96
N ASN A 21 16.21 11.35 -46.22
CA ASN A 21 16.16 9.90 -46.01
C ASN A 21 17.45 9.10 -46.25
N GLY A 22 17.62 8.06 -45.43
CA GLY A 22 17.91 6.71 -45.91
C GLY A 22 19.36 6.22 -45.78
N GLU A 23 19.51 5.19 -44.95
CA GLU A 23 20.45 4.05 -45.10
C GLU A 23 21.86 4.10 -44.43
N TYR A 24 21.93 3.34 -43.31
CA TYR A 24 22.99 2.50 -42.69
C TYR A 24 24.45 2.99 -42.57
N VAL A 25 25.10 2.61 -41.45
CA VAL A 25 26.16 1.59 -41.39
C VAL A 25 26.54 1.30 -39.93
N GLU A 26 26.56 0.02 -39.62
CA GLU A 26 27.01 -0.60 -38.38
C GLU A 26 28.55 -0.56 -38.31
N VAL A 27 29.13 -0.05 -37.22
CA VAL A 27 30.56 -0.21 -36.93
C VAL A 27 30.67 -0.86 -35.55
N LYS A 28 31.10 -2.13 -35.56
CA LYS A 28 31.53 -2.90 -34.39
C LYS A 28 32.83 -2.32 -33.84
N GLN A 29 32.98 -2.35 -32.52
CA GLN A 29 34.29 -2.52 -31.91
C GLN A 29 34.18 -3.51 -30.76
N GLU A 30 35.00 -4.55 -30.87
CA GLU A 30 35.14 -5.72 -30.02
C GLU A 30 36.41 -5.51 -29.20
N GLU A 31 36.34 -5.56 -27.87
CA GLU A 31 37.52 -5.76 -27.02
C GLU A 31 37.25 -6.93 -26.06
N ILE A 32 38.24 -7.81 -26.05
CA ILE A 32 38.31 -9.13 -25.43
C ILE A 32 38.97 -9.02 -24.04
N GLU A 33 38.85 -10.10 -23.24
CA GLU A 33 39.64 -10.51 -22.06
C GLU A 33 39.14 -9.97 -20.69
N GLN A 34 38.98 -10.74 -19.60
CA GLN A 34 39.52 -12.02 -19.14
C GLN A 34 38.55 -12.74 -18.17
N LYS A 35 38.59 -14.08 -18.18
CA LYS A 35 38.07 -14.96 -17.12
C LYS A 35 39.14 -15.07 -16.01
N PRO A 36 38.75 -15.29 -14.74
CA PRO A 36 39.21 -16.54 -14.13
C PRO A 36 38.14 -17.25 -13.29
N GLU A 37 38.10 -18.57 -13.46
CA GLU A 37 37.53 -19.52 -12.50
C GLU A 37 38.43 -19.58 -11.25
N HIS A 38 37.83 -19.64 -10.05
CA HIS A 38 37.88 -20.82 -9.17
C HIS A 38 37.50 -20.53 -7.70
N LEU A 39 36.80 -21.53 -7.11
CA LEU A 39 36.80 -21.94 -5.70
C LEU A 39 35.96 -21.16 -4.67
N LEU A 40 34.86 -21.75 -4.21
CA LEU A 40 34.80 -22.50 -2.94
C LEU A 40 33.37 -23.00 -2.64
N GLU A 41 33.24 -24.32 -2.57
CA GLU A 41 32.17 -25.02 -1.86
C GLU A 41 32.23 -24.66 -0.38
N ASN A 42 31.08 -24.49 0.27
CA ASN A 42 30.94 -24.80 1.69
C ASN A 42 29.49 -25.15 2.02
N GLU A 43 29.37 -26.37 2.54
CA GLU A 43 28.20 -27.02 3.11
C GLU A 43 27.60 -26.19 4.26
N VAL A 44 26.27 -26.10 4.32
CA VAL A 44 25.58 -25.75 5.57
C VAL A 44 24.67 -26.92 5.94
N LYS A 45 25.10 -27.57 7.03
CA LYS A 45 24.43 -28.66 7.74
C LYS A 45 23.06 -28.22 8.25
N THR A 46 22.08 -29.09 8.02
CA THR A 46 20.77 -29.06 8.65
C THR A 46 20.89 -29.68 10.04
N GLU A 47 20.60 -28.93 11.11
CA GLU A 47 20.31 -29.50 12.43
C GLU A 47 18.80 -29.46 12.68
N GLN A 48 18.24 -30.65 12.88
CA GLN A 48 16.92 -30.89 13.44
C GLN A 48 16.92 -30.50 14.92
N ILE A 49 15.90 -29.77 15.35
CA ILE A 49 15.51 -29.72 16.76
C ILE A 49 14.15 -30.41 16.86
N ASP A 50 14.17 -31.65 17.34
CA ASP A 50 13.02 -32.36 17.87
C ASP A 50 12.67 -31.80 19.25
N PHE A 51 11.43 -31.34 19.42
CA PHE A 51 10.75 -31.34 20.71
C PHE A 51 9.34 -31.90 20.52
N PHE A 52 9.23 -33.22 20.66
CA PHE A 52 7.97 -33.91 20.88
C PHE A 52 7.61 -33.89 22.36
N GLY A 53 6.31 -33.66 22.61
CA GLY A 53 5.58 -34.22 23.74
C GLY A 53 5.01 -33.20 24.72
N THR A 54 3.72 -33.17 25.02
CA THR A 54 2.55 -33.94 24.57
C THR A 54 1.33 -33.32 25.27
N ASN A 55 0.21 -33.23 24.56
CA ASN A 55 -1.17 -33.45 25.04
C ASN A 55 -1.79 -32.39 25.99
N GLU A 56 -3.01 -31.88 25.78
CA GLU A 56 -4.16 -32.33 24.97
C GLU A 56 -5.23 -31.20 24.93
N PRO A 57 -6.39 -31.35 24.24
CA PRO A 57 -6.89 -30.36 23.30
C PRO A 57 -8.29 -29.81 23.67
N ASP A 58 -8.78 -28.84 22.89
CA ASP A 58 -10.22 -28.71 22.69
C ASP A 58 -10.51 -28.11 21.29
N GLU A 59 -10.71 -29.03 20.34
CA GLU A 59 -11.88 -29.13 19.44
C GLU A 59 -12.58 -27.82 19.00
N PHE A 60 -12.79 -27.45 17.74
CA PHE A 60 -12.67 -28.06 16.41
C PHE A 60 -12.70 -26.87 15.41
N PHE A 61 -11.72 -26.75 14.51
CA PHE A 61 -11.86 -26.01 13.26
C PHE A 61 -11.76 -27.04 12.14
N GLU A 62 -12.83 -27.19 11.34
CA GLU A 62 -12.77 -27.95 10.09
C GLU A 62 -12.01 -27.12 9.05
N ASP A 63 -10.73 -27.46 8.85
CA ASP A 63 -9.96 -27.09 7.67
C ASP A 63 -10.37 -28.03 6.52
N PHE A 64 -10.90 -27.45 5.44
CA PHE A 64 -11.05 -28.16 4.17
C PHE A 64 -9.77 -27.96 3.34
N GLU A 65 -9.01 -29.03 3.15
CA GLU A 65 -7.96 -29.11 2.14
C GLU A 65 -8.55 -28.88 0.73
N LEU A 66 -8.12 -27.82 0.06
CA LEU A 66 -8.38 -27.62 -1.36
C LEU A 66 -7.17 -28.11 -2.18
N LYS A 67 -7.30 -29.29 -2.77
CA LYS A 67 -6.42 -29.70 -3.88
C LYS A 67 -6.76 -28.89 -5.13
N PRO A 68 -5.77 -28.38 -5.89
CA PRO A 68 -6.05 -27.67 -7.12
C PRO A 68 -6.38 -28.68 -8.22
N LYS A 69 -7.63 -28.69 -8.69
CA LYS A 69 -7.99 -29.31 -9.96
C LYS A 69 -8.29 -28.19 -10.94
N GLY A 70 -7.39 -28.02 -11.92
CA GLY A 70 -7.69 -27.24 -13.10
C GLY A 70 -8.85 -27.89 -13.86
N ASN A 71 -9.81 -27.08 -14.28
CA ASN A 71 -10.41 -27.10 -15.62
C ASN A 71 -11.56 -26.10 -15.71
N ASP A 72 -11.62 -25.45 -16.86
CA ASP A 72 -12.60 -24.47 -17.27
C ASP A 72 -14.03 -25.00 -17.17
N SER A 73 -14.90 -24.30 -16.45
CA SER A 73 -16.35 -24.42 -16.64
C SER A 73 -17.08 -23.16 -16.20
N LYS A 74 -18.06 -22.78 -17.03
CA LYS A 74 -19.01 -21.67 -16.85
C LYS A 74 -19.51 -21.59 -15.41
N ILE A 75 -19.33 -20.42 -14.80
CA ILE A 75 -19.88 -20.09 -13.49
C ILE A 75 -21.40 -19.99 -13.63
N GLU A 76 -22.10 -21.06 -13.29
CA GLU A 76 -23.49 -21.00 -12.88
C GLU A 76 -23.49 -20.62 -11.40
N ASN A 77 -24.01 -19.43 -11.08
CA ASN A 77 -24.11 -18.91 -9.72
C ASN A 77 -25.11 -19.75 -8.91
N VAL A 78 -24.66 -20.88 -8.38
CA VAL A 78 -25.39 -21.61 -7.33
C VAL A 78 -25.21 -20.81 -6.04
N SER A 79 -26.24 -20.03 -5.71
CA SER A 79 -26.26 -19.17 -4.55
C SER A 79 -26.12 -19.94 -3.24
N THR A 80 -25.32 -19.34 -2.36
CA THR A 80 -24.88 -19.74 -1.03
C THR A 80 -26.05 -19.91 -0.03
N GLU A 81 -26.81 -21.00 -0.09
CA GLU A 81 -27.93 -21.21 0.84
C GLU A 81 -27.51 -21.87 2.18
N ALA A 82 -26.32 -22.46 2.26
CA ALA A 82 -25.86 -23.29 3.39
C ALA A 82 -25.44 -22.54 4.68
N GLY A 83 -25.73 -21.25 4.83
CA GLY A 83 -25.24 -20.44 5.96
C GLY A 83 -26.23 -19.50 6.63
N SER A 84 -27.47 -19.40 6.13
CA SER A 84 -28.44 -18.43 6.65
C SER A 84 -29.18 -18.97 7.89
N ARG A 85 -29.10 -18.24 9.00
CA ARG A 85 -29.86 -18.54 10.23
C ARG A 85 -30.94 -17.47 10.42
N SER A 86 -32.02 -17.78 11.11
CA SER A 86 -33.11 -16.82 11.38
C SER A 86 -33.02 -16.23 12.78
N CYS A 87 -33.39 -14.97 12.93
CA CYS A 87 -33.56 -14.35 14.23
C CYS A 87 -34.83 -14.87 14.90
N LYS A 88 -34.76 -15.31 16.16
CA LYS A 88 -35.93 -15.80 16.90
C LYS A 88 -37.01 -14.74 17.15
N ILE A 89 -36.62 -13.46 17.19
CA ILE A 89 -37.53 -12.33 17.46
C ILE A 89 -38.27 -11.90 16.18
N CYS A 90 -37.56 -11.52 15.11
CA CYS A 90 -38.20 -11.05 13.87
C CYS A 90 -38.35 -12.12 12.78
N GLN A 91 -37.87 -13.34 13.02
CA GLN A 91 -37.91 -14.49 12.10
C GLN A 91 -37.21 -14.30 10.76
N LYS A 92 -36.60 -13.13 10.50
CA LYS A 92 -35.84 -12.85 9.28
C LYS A 92 -34.57 -13.72 9.20
N ARG A 93 -34.36 -14.35 8.05
CA ARG A 93 -33.09 -15.00 7.70
C ARG A 93 -32.03 -13.93 7.43
N MET A 94 -30.83 -14.13 7.96
CA MET A 94 -29.72 -13.19 7.74
C MET A 94 -28.36 -13.85 7.89
N PRO A 95 -27.29 -13.21 7.36
CA PRO A 95 -25.92 -13.66 7.53
C PRO A 95 -25.51 -13.86 9.00
N ARG A 96 -24.66 -14.85 9.26
CA ARG A 96 -24.20 -15.23 10.61
C ARG A 96 -23.56 -14.06 11.38
N ASN A 97 -22.90 -13.12 10.71
CA ASN A 97 -22.28 -11.94 11.33
C ASN A 97 -23.30 -10.89 11.83
N LEU A 98 -24.57 -10.97 11.43
CA LEU A 98 -25.65 -10.11 11.92
C LEU A 98 -26.48 -10.77 13.03
N LEU A 99 -26.12 -11.98 13.44
CA LEU A 99 -26.79 -12.74 14.49
C LEU A 99 -25.85 -12.99 15.66
N LYS A 100 -26.40 -12.93 16.87
CA LYS A 100 -25.76 -13.37 18.09
C LYS A 100 -26.43 -14.64 18.58
N LEU A 101 -25.64 -15.65 18.89
CA LEU A 101 -26.11 -16.84 19.58
C LEU A 101 -26.33 -16.53 21.06
N ILE A 102 -27.54 -16.77 21.55
CA ILE A 102 -27.91 -16.62 22.95
C ILE A 102 -27.80 -17.99 23.62
N LYS A 103 -26.88 -18.11 24.58
CA LYS A 103 -26.65 -19.34 25.36
C LYS A 103 -27.01 -19.20 26.83
N SER A 104 -26.78 -18.04 27.43
CA SER A 104 -26.98 -17.82 28.87
C SER A 104 -28.47 -17.66 29.20
N GLU A 105 -28.94 -18.35 30.24
CA GLU A 105 -30.30 -18.21 30.78
C GLU A 105 -30.61 -16.78 31.21
N GLU A 106 -29.61 -16.05 31.71
CA GLU A 106 -29.76 -14.63 32.06
C GLU A 106 -30.08 -13.76 30.84
N ASP A 107 -29.42 -14.01 29.71
CA ASP A 107 -29.69 -13.29 28.46
C ASP A 107 -31.07 -13.64 27.93
N LYS A 108 -31.49 -14.91 28.09
CA LYS A 108 -32.84 -15.35 27.71
C LYS A 108 -33.90 -14.67 28.55
N ALA A 109 -33.71 -14.59 29.87
CA ALA A 109 -34.64 -13.91 30.77
C ALA A 109 -34.82 -12.43 30.41
N VAL A 110 -33.72 -11.71 30.14
CA VAL A 110 -33.77 -10.32 29.68
C VAL A 110 -34.57 -10.18 28.38
N LEU A 111 -34.28 -11.03 27.39
CA LEU A 111 -34.98 -10.99 26.10
C LEU A 111 -36.46 -11.38 26.22
N SER A 112 -36.78 -12.37 27.06
CA SER A 112 -38.13 -12.83 27.30
C SER A 112 -38.98 -11.74 27.95
N GLU A 113 -38.42 -11.01 28.92
CA GLU A 113 -39.13 -9.92 29.60
C GLU A 113 -39.44 -8.75 28.65
N ILE A 114 -38.49 -8.38 27.80
CA ILE A 114 -38.64 -7.23 26.88
C ILE A 114 -39.61 -7.54 25.74
N PHE A 115 -39.44 -8.71 25.10
CA PHE A 115 -40.20 -9.04 23.89
C PHE A 115 -41.45 -9.88 24.16
N LYS A 116 -41.63 -10.42 25.37
CA LYS A 116 -42.78 -11.23 25.78
C LYS A 116 -43.11 -12.38 24.83
N ILE A 117 -42.07 -13.01 24.27
CA ILE A 117 -42.24 -14.10 23.30
C ILE A 117 -42.31 -15.44 24.03
N GLU A 118 -43.40 -16.18 23.79
CA GLU A 118 -43.64 -17.50 24.34
C GLU A 118 -42.59 -18.53 23.88
N GLY A 119 -42.18 -19.44 24.78
CA GLY A 119 -41.21 -20.49 24.48
C GLY A 119 -39.74 -20.04 24.39
N PHE A 120 -39.40 -18.80 24.79
CA PHE A 120 -38.00 -18.34 24.82
C PHE A 120 -37.13 -19.14 25.79
N LEU A 121 -37.67 -19.48 26.96
CA LEU A 121 -36.96 -20.22 28.00
C LEU A 121 -36.86 -21.72 27.70
N GLU A 122 -37.73 -22.26 26.86
CA GLU A 122 -37.78 -23.70 26.55
C GLU A 122 -36.70 -24.13 25.54
N THR A 123 -36.21 -23.21 24.72
CA THR A 123 -35.21 -23.53 23.70
C THR A 123 -33.78 -23.46 24.23
N LYS A 124 -32.99 -24.53 24.00
CA LYS A 124 -31.61 -24.65 24.51
C LYS A 124 -30.71 -23.51 24.02
N THR A 125 -30.80 -23.14 22.75
CA THR A 125 -30.06 -22.01 22.15
C THR A 125 -30.80 -21.43 20.95
N TYR A 126 -30.77 -20.12 20.78
CA TYR A 126 -31.34 -19.47 19.60
C TYR A 126 -30.53 -18.24 19.17
N TYR A 127 -30.78 -17.77 17.95
CA TYR A 127 -30.11 -16.61 17.37
C TYR A 127 -30.98 -15.37 17.49
N VAL A 128 -30.38 -14.24 17.87
CA VAL A 128 -31.04 -12.93 17.87
C VAL A 128 -30.23 -11.98 17.00
N CYS A 129 -30.91 -11.18 16.18
CA CYS A 129 -30.21 -10.21 15.34
C CYS A 129 -29.66 -9.07 16.17
N VAL A 130 -28.50 -8.58 15.74
CA VAL A 130 -27.76 -7.52 16.41
C VAL A 130 -28.61 -6.25 16.54
N SER A 131 -29.54 -5.99 15.62
CA SER A 131 -30.43 -4.83 15.70
C SER A 131 -31.38 -4.87 16.91
N HIS A 132 -31.93 -6.02 17.30
CA HIS A 132 -32.77 -6.10 18.50
C HIS A 132 -31.96 -5.92 19.76
N ILE A 133 -30.74 -6.47 19.80
CA ILE A 133 -29.83 -6.26 20.91
C ILE A 133 -29.45 -4.79 21.02
N GLN A 134 -29.18 -4.13 19.89
CA GLN A 134 -28.88 -2.69 19.84
C GLN A 134 -30.06 -1.86 20.33
N MET A 135 -31.28 -2.19 19.91
CA MET A 135 -32.50 -1.51 20.37
C MET A 135 -32.65 -1.58 21.90
N ILE A 136 -32.43 -2.75 22.50
CA ILE A 136 -32.43 -2.92 23.97
C ILE A 136 -31.38 -2.03 24.62
N ILE A 137 -30.17 -2.00 24.06
CA ILE A 137 -29.09 -1.16 24.57
C ILE A 137 -29.53 0.31 24.52
N ASP A 138 -29.98 0.80 23.37
CA ASP A 138 -30.31 2.21 23.15
C ASP A 138 -31.43 2.70 24.08
N GLU A 139 -32.45 1.87 24.33
CA GLU A 139 -33.60 2.20 25.18
C GLU A 139 -33.29 2.23 26.69
N ASN A 140 -32.24 1.51 27.11
CA ASN A 140 -31.97 1.24 28.53
C ASN A 140 -30.62 1.82 29.01
N ASP A 141 -29.73 2.24 28.11
CA ASP A 141 -28.37 2.69 28.46
C ASP A 141 -28.35 3.89 29.41
N SER A 142 -29.33 4.79 29.28
CA SER A 142 -29.43 5.99 30.12
C SER A 142 -30.08 5.72 31.47
N LYS A 143 -30.86 4.63 31.60
CA LYS A 143 -31.72 4.35 32.76
C LYS A 143 -31.04 3.54 33.86
N LEU A 144 -29.93 2.86 33.58
CA LEU A 144 -29.36 1.82 34.45
C LEU A 144 -28.10 2.24 35.22
N LYS A 145 -27.96 3.54 35.55
CA LYS A 145 -26.79 4.04 36.30
C LYS A 145 -26.70 3.48 37.73
N SER A 146 -27.81 3.01 38.30
CA SER A 146 -27.86 2.42 39.64
C SER A 146 -28.96 1.36 39.72
N PRO A 147 -28.67 0.07 39.45
CA PRO A 147 -29.68 -0.98 39.43
C PRO A 147 -30.20 -1.25 40.86
N THR A 148 -31.50 -1.06 41.05
CA THR A 148 -32.22 -1.19 42.32
C THR A 148 -32.79 -2.58 42.54
N ASN A 149 -33.03 -3.35 41.47
CA ASN A 149 -33.59 -4.70 41.55
C ASN A 149 -32.80 -5.73 40.73
N ARG A 150 -33.08 -7.02 40.96
CA ARG A 150 -32.38 -8.15 40.30
C ARG A 150 -32.48 -8.08 38.78
N TYR A 151 -33.62 -7.66 38.23
CA TYR A 151 -33.81 -7.57 36.80
C TYR A 151 -32.94 -6.46 36.17
N GLU A 152 -32.86 -5.30 36.82
CA GLU A 152 -31.99 -4.20 36.39
C GLU A 152 -30.51 -4.60 36.41
N GLN A 153 -30.10 -5.46 37.36
CA GLN A 153 -28.74 -6.02 37.38
C GLN A 153 -28.49 -6.96 36.19
N LEU A 154 -29.45 -7.82 35.85
CA LEU A 154 -29.38 -8.70 34.67
C LEU A 154 -29.34 -7.88 33.38
N MET A 155 -30.18 -6.85 33.28
CA MET A 155 -30.21 -5.93 32.14
C MET A 155 -28.88 -5.18 31.99
N SER A 156 -28.33 -4.65 33.07
CA SER A 156 -27.04 -3.96 33.06
C SER A 156 -25.91 -4.88 32.60
N SER A 157 -25.92 -6.13 33.08
CA SER A 157 -24.96 -7.17 32.68
C SER A 157 -25.11 -7.55 31.21
N PHE A 158 -26.35 -7.70 30.73
CA PHE A 158 -26.67 -7.95 29.34
C PHE A 158 -26.14 -6.82 28.44
N ILE A 159 -26.44 -5.56 28.77
CA ILE A 159 -25.99 -4.39 28.00
C ILE A 159 -24.46 -4.33 27.97
N ARG A 160 -23.79 -4.50 29.11
CA ARG A 160 -22.32 -4.46 29.19
C ARG A 160 -21.68 -5.52 28.30
N ARG A 161 -22.11 -6.79 28.42
CA ARG A 161 -21.58 -7.91 27.63
C ARG A 161 -21.83 -7.72 26.12
N ASN A 162 -23.00 -7.22 25.75
CA ASN A 162 -23.34 -6.99 24.35
C ASN A 162 -22.61 -5.79 23.76
N LYS A 163 -22.46 -4.68 24.49
CA LYS A 163 -21.66 -3.52 24.05
C LYS A 163 -20.21 -3.89 23.74
N THR A 164 -19.53 -4.61 24.63
CA THR A 164 -18.14 -5.03 24.40
C THR A 164 -18.04 -5.93 23.16
N SER A 165 -18.95 -6.90 23.02
CA SER A 165 -18.99 -7.79 21.85
C SER A 165 -19.25 -7.02 20.54
N MET A 166 -20.12 -6.01 20.56
CA MET A 166 -20.44 -5.19 19.40
C MET A 166 -19.31 -4.21 19.04
N GLN A 167 -18.57 -3.68 20.01
CA GLN A 167 -17.37 -2.88 19.76
C GLN A 167 -16.26 -3.70 19.09
N VAL A 168 -16.02 -4.94 19.54
CA VAL A 168 -15.07 -5.86 18.91
C VAL A 168 -15.48 -6.17 17.46
N ASN A 169 -16.78 -6.37 17.22
CA ASN A 169 -17.30 -6.59 15.86
C ASN A 169 -17.24 -5.32 14.98
N LYS A 170 -17.40 -4.12 15.56
CA LYS A 170 -17.20 -2.84 14.86
C LYS A 170 -15.75 -2.71 14.40
N ILE A 171 -14.79 -3.05 15.25
CA ILE A 171 -13.35 -3.06 14.90
C ILE A 171 -13.07 -4.09 13.80
N ARG A 172 -13.61 -5.31 13.90
CA ARG A 172 -13.48 -6.34 12.84
C ARG A 172 -14.10 -5.89 11.52
N THR A 173 -15.26 -5.24 11.55
CA THR A 173 -15.94 -4.71 10.35
C THR A 173 -15.16 -3.56 9.73
N ILE A 174 -14.59 -2.68 10.54
CA ILE A 174 -13.69 -1.61 10.07
C ILE A 174 -12.43 -2.23 9.45
N ASN A 175 -11.81 -3.21 10.09
CA ASN A 175 -10.63 -3.90 9.55
C ASN A 175 -10.94 -4.64 8.24
N PHE A 176 -12.10 -5.29 8.14
CA PHE A 176 -12.56 -5.93 6.90
C PHE A 176 -12.83 -4.91 5.79
N LYS A 177 -13.46 -3.77 6.10
CA LYS A 177 -13.63 -2.66 5.15
C LYS A 177 -12.29 -2.05 4.72
N ILE A 178 -11.34 -1.89 5.64
CA ILE A 178 -9.96 -1.45 5.36
C ILE A 178 -9.26 -2.47 4.46
N GLN A 179 -9.44 -3.76 4.70
CA GLN A 179 -8.85 -4.83 3.88
C GLN A 179 -9.44 -4.85 2.46
N ILE A 180 -10.77 -4.72 2.31
CA ILE A 180 -11.42 -4.59 1.00
C ILE A 180 -10.97 -3.31 0.30
N PHE A 181 -10.89 -2.19 1.01
CA PHE A 181 -10.39 -0.94 0.43
C PHE A 181 -8.92 -1.06 0.00
N ARG A 182 -8.07 -1.68 0.81
CA ARG A 182 -6.67 -1.99 0.47
C ARG A 182 -6.58 -2.91 -0.75
N ASN A 183 -7.43 -3.92 -0.86
CA ASN A 183 -7.48 -4.83 -2.01
C ASN A 183 -8.02 -4.14 -3.28
N ASN A 184 -9.02 -3.26 -3.16
CA ASN A 184 -9.51 -2.48 -4.29
C ASN A 184 -8.50 -1.41 -4.75
N CYS A 185 -7.67 -0.88 -3.85
CA CYS A 185 -6.53 -0.04 -4.22
C CYS A 185 -5.49 -0.80 -5.04
N LYS A 186 -5.28 -2.11 -4.79
CA LYS A 186 -4.39 -2.97 -5.60
C LYS A 186 -4.82 -3.12 -7.07
N LEU A 187 -6.10 -2.90 -7.37
CA LEU A 187 -6.66 -2.97 -8.73
C LEU A 187 -6.71 -1.62 -9.45
N ARG A 188 -6.39 -0.50 -8.79
CA ARG A 188 -6.34 0.81 -9.44
C ARG A 188 -5.09 0.88 -10.32
N ARG A 189 -5.28 0.58 -11.61
CA ARG A 189 -4.28 0.87 -12.63
C ARG A 189 -4.20 2.38 -12.83
N ALA A 190 -3.00 2.92 -12.84
CA ALA A 190 -2.80 4.32 -13.19
C ALA A 190 -1.64 4.44 -14.19
N ARG A 191 -1.66 5.55 -14.92
CA ARG A 191 -0.68 5.83 -15.97
C ARG A 191 0.52 6.52 -15.34
N CYS A 192 1.72 5.97 -15.53
CA CYS A 192 2.96 6.62 -15.11
C CYS A 192 3.13 7.97 -15.83
N THR A 193 3.53 9.01 -15.12
CA THR A 193 3.77 10.34 -15.70
C THR A 193 5.01 10.39 -16.59
N VAL A 194 5.95 9.45 -16.42
CA VAL A 194 7.22 9.39 -17.17
C VAL A 194 7.06 8.58 -18.45
N CYS A 195 6.69 7.30 -18.35
CA CYS A 195 6.59 6.43 -19.54
C CYS A 195 5.18 6.33 -20.14
N HIS A 196 4.17 6.90 -19.50
CA HIS A 196 2.77 6.81 -19.93
C HIS A 196 2.18 5.39 -20.05
N ILE A 197 2.85 4.39 -19.48
CA ILE A 197 2.36 3.01 -19.41
C ILE A 197 1.43 2.85 -18.20
N LEU A 198 0.34 2.08 -18.39
CA LEU A 198 -0.56 1.68 -17.32
C LEU A 198 0.11 0.63 -16.44
N ARG A 199 0.16 0.89 -15.13
CA ARG A 199 0.75 0.00 -14.14
C ARG A 199 -0.19 -0.23 -12.97
N THR A 200 -0.01 -1.36 -12.30
CA THR A 200 -0.74 -1.69 -11.08
C THR A 200 -0.24 -0.83 -9.91
N SER A 201 -1.06 -0.65 -8.87
CA SER A 201 -0.68 0.23 -7.77
C SER A 201 0.58 -0.24 -7.02
N SER A 202 0.90 -1.54 -7.07
CA SER A 202 2.11 -2.11 -6.46
C SER A 202 3.40 -1.68 -7.18
N GLU A 203 3.30 -1.32 -8.46
CA GLU A 203 4.44 -0.87 -9.28
C GLU A 203 4.58 0.66 -9.28
N LEU A 204 3.63 1.38 -8.67
CA LEU A 204 3.51 2.82 -8.76
C LEU A 204 3.85 3.52 -7.44
N TYR A 205 4.66 4.57 -7.57
CA TYR A 205 4.94 5.54 -6.54
C TYR A 205 4.05 6.78 -6.67
N HIS A 206 3.36 7.13 -5.58
CA HIS A 206 2.51 8.32 -5.52
C HIS A 206 3.31 9.56 -5.10
N MET A 207 3.51 10.49 -6.04
CA MET A 207 4.25 11.72 -5.82
C MET A 207 3.32 12.83 -5.31
N ARG A 208 3.26 13.00 -3.99
CA ARG A 208 2.47 14.06 -3.34
C ARG A 208 3.23 15.38 -3.19
N SER A 209 4.56 15.32 -3.13
CA SER A 209 5.41 16.51 -2.95
C SER A 209 5.85 17.08 -4.29
N ASN A 210 5.87 18.41 -4.39
CA ASN A 210 6.45 19.09 -5.54
C ASN A 210 7.94 18.81 -5.68
N GLY A 211 8.67 18.81 -4.56
CA GLY A 211 10.11 18.56 -4.56
C GLY A 211 10.48 17.18 -5.08
N ILE A 212 9.67 16.16 -4.77
CA ILE A 212 9.90 14.80 -5.29
C ILE A 212 9.70 14.74 -6.81
N ARG A 213 8.73 15.50 -7.34
CA ARG A 213 8.51 15.61 -8.78
C ARG A 213 9.67 16.32 -9.48
N ILE A 214 10.20 17.38 -8.86
CA ILE A 214 11.40 18.07 -9.36
C ILE A 214 12.58 17.10 -9.42
N VAL A 215 12.89 16.40 -8.33
CA VAL A 215 13.98 15.41 -8.29
C VAL A 215 13.81 14.34 -9.37
N LEU A 216 12.61 13.78 -9.52
CA LEU A 216 12.33 12.79 -10.57
C LEU A 216 12.58 13.37 -11.97
N MET A 217 12.09 14.57 -12.24
CA MET A 217 12.25 15.21 -13.55
C MET A 217 13.71 15.60 -13.81
N THR A 218 14.48 15.97 -12.79
CA THR A 218 15.92 16.22 -12.91
C THR A 218 16.64 14.96 -13.40
N GLY A 219 16.39 13.80 -12.78
CA GLY A 219 16.96 12.53 -13.26
C GLY A 219 16.50 12.19 -14.69
N CYS A 220 15.24 12.45 -15.03
CA CYS A 220 14.73 12.24 -16.39
C CYS A 220 15.41 13.14 -17.44
N ILE A 221 15.77 14.38 -17.08
CA ILE A 221 16.52 15.32 -17.93
C ILE A 221 17.97 14.87 -18.09
N LEU A 222 18.62 14.45 -16.99
CA LEU A 222 20.00 13.94 -17.03
C LEU A 222 20.13 12.74 -17.96
N ARG A 223 19.16 11.82 -17.91
CA ARG A 223 19.05 10.68 -18.84
C ARG A 223 18.74 11.08 -20.29
N GLY A 224 18.37 12.33 -20.55
CA GLY A 224 17.94 12.81 -21.88
C GLY A 224 16.53 12.35 -22.30
N SER A 225 15.75 11.76 -21.39
CA SER A 225 14.40 11.26 -21.69
C SER A 225 13.34 12.36 -21.73
N HIS A 226 13.59 13.49 -21.06
CA HIS A 226 12.65 14.60 -20.93
C HIS A 226 13.33 15.94 -21.20
N SER A 227 12.60 16.84 -21.84
CA SER A 227 12.98 18.25 -21.97
C SER A 227 12.58 19.06 -20.73
N PHE A 228 13.17 20.24 -20.56
CA PHE A 228 12.76 21.20 -19.53
C PHE A 228 11.27 21.59 -19.62
N VAL A 229 10.70 21.63 -20.84
CA VAL A 229 9.27 21.94 -21.04
C VAL A 229 8.40 20.83 -20.45
N GLN A 230 8.73 19.56 -20.72
CA GLN A 230 8.01 18.41 -20.15
C GLN A 230 8.16 18.36 -18.62
N ALA A 231 9.35 18.64 -18.10
CA ALA A 231 9.60 18.71 -16.66
C ALA A 231 8.72 19.76 -15.98
N LYS A 232 8.65 20.98 -16.53
CA LYS A 232 7.81 22.07 -16.02
C LYS A 232 6.32 21.68 -15.98
N SER A 233 5.82 21.06 -17.04
CA SER A 233 4.42 20.61 -17.11
C SER A 233 4.08 19.54 -16.05
N SER A 234 5.04 18.69 -15.70
CA SER A 234 4.87 17.64 -14.69
C SER A 234 4.79 18.20 -13.27
N ILE A 235 5.35 19.39 -13.04
CA ILE A 235 5.40 20.09 -11.75
C ILE A 235 4.14 20.93 -11.52
N THR A 236 3.47 21.39 -12.58
CA THR A 236 2.19 22.09 -12.43
C THR A 236 1.04 21.16 -12.02
N THR A 237 1.18 19.84 -12.24
CA THR A 237 0.13 18.87 -11.91
C THR A 237 0.12 18.57 -10.40
N THR A 238 -1.02 18.75 -9.72
CA THR A 238 -1.12 18.64 -8.26
C THR A 238 -0.86 17.23 -7.71
N VAL A 239 -1.11 16.19 -8.51
CA VAL A 239 -0.89 14.79 -8.14
C VAL A 239 -0.38 14.00 -9.34
N GLY A 240 0.82 13.42 -9.21
CA GLY A 240 1.41 12.53 -10.21
C GLY A 240 1.69 11.13 -9.64
N VAL A 241 1.66 10.12 -10.51
CA VAL A 241 2.14 8.77 -10.17
C VAL A 241 3.23 8.38 -11.14
N THR A 242 4.28 7.73 -10.64
CA THR A 242 5.38 7.25 -11.48
C THR A 242 5.69 5.79 -11.16
N CYS A 243 6.38 5.07 -12.03
CA CYS A 243 6.83 3.72 -11.70
C CYS A 243 7.96 3.79 -10.69
N TYR A 244 8.04 2.80 -9.80
CA TYR A 244 9.20 2.67 -8.92
C TYR A 244 10.52 2.51 -9.70
N SER A 245 10.49 1.87 -10.88
CA SER A 245 11.64 1.79 -11.78
C SER A 245 12.14 3.18 -12.19
N HIS A 246 11.26 4.08 -12.62
CA HIS A 246 11.65 5.45 -12.97
C HIS A 246 12.16 6.25 -11.77
N CYS A 247 11.64 6.00 -10.57
CA CYS A 247 12.23 6.60 -9.36
C CYS A 247 13.68 6.16 -9.18
N LYS A 248 13.94 4.86 -9.31
CA LYS A 248 15.28 4.28 -9.17
C LYS A 248 16.22 4.81 -10.24
N GLU A 249 15.83 4.71 -11.51
CA GLU A 249 16.61 5.25 -12.64
C GLU A 249 16.92 6.73 -12.43
N SER A 250 15.95 7.55 -12.00
CA SER A 250 16.21 8.98 -11.77
C SER A 250 17.18 9.24 -10.61
N ILE A 251 17.15 8.41 -9.55
CA ILE A 251 18.12 8.51 -8.45
C ILE A 251 19.51 8.11 -8.95
N ASP A 252 19.60 7.00 -9.67
CA ASP A 252 20.86 6.45 -10.17
C ASP A 252 21.53 7.45 -11.12
N GLU A 253 20.77 8.08 -12.03
CA GLU A 253 21.26 9.13 -12.94
C GLU A 253 21.78 10.37 -12.19
N ILE A 254 21.12 10.79 -11.12
CA ILE A 254 21.59 11.91 -10.28
C ILE A 254 22.89 11.53 -9.56
N PHE A 255 22.98 10.30 -9.07
CA PHE A 255 24.17 9.80 -8.39
C PHE A 255 25.35 9.67 -9.34
N GLU A 256 25.12 9.15 -10.54
CA GLU A 256 26.10 9.06 -11.62
C GLU A 256 26.59 10.44 -12.04
N TYR A 257 25.69 11.40 -12.28
CA TYR A 257 26.04 12.78 -12.61
C TYR A 257 26.94 13.45 -11.57
N LEU A 258 26.73 13.13 -10.28
CA LEU A 258 27.53 13.65 -9.17
C LEU A 258 28.76 12.79 -8.83
N GLY A 259 28.94 11.64 -9.46
CA GLY A 259 30.02 10.69 -9.16
C GLY A 259 29.94 10.09 -7.74
N VAL A 260 28.74 9.91 -7.19
CA VAL A 260 28.50 9.35 -5.85
C VAL A 260 27.80 7.99 -5.94
N ARG A 261 28.03 7.10 -4.97
CA ARG A 261 27.46 5.74 -4.99
C ARG A 261 26.20 5.57 -4.15
N ASN A 262 25.96 6.47 -3.20
CA ASN A 262 24.89 6.34 -2.23
C ASN A 262 24.50 7.70 -1.63
N ILE A 263 23.40 7.68 -0.88
CA ILE A 263 22.87 8.90 -0.26
C ILE A 263 23.81 9.52 0.78
N GLN A 264 24.65 8.72 1.45
CA GLN A 264 25.60 9.23 2.45
C GLN A 264 26.75 10.02 1.79
N GLU A 265 27.23 9.55 0.63
CA GLU A 265 28.20 10.26 -0.20
C GLU A 265 27.58 11.51 -0.83
N PHE A 266 26.34 11.41 -1.31
CA PHE A 266 25.57 12.56 -1.82
C PHE A 266 25.48 13.70 -0.79
N LEU A 267 25.19 13.39 0.47
CA LEU A 267 25.09 14.40 1.54
C LEU A 267 26.43 15.09 1.87
N LYS A 268 27.55 14.53 1.41
CA LYS A 268 28.90 15.08 1.56
C LYS A 268 29.45 15.67 0.26
N CYS A 269 28.63 15.72 -0.80
CA CYS A 269 29.05 16.18 -2.12
C CYS A 269 29.53 17.64 -2.07
N SER A 270 30.51 17.98 -2.92
CA SER A 270 31.07 19.32 -2.95
C SER A 270 30.03 20.35 -3.38
N THR A 271 30.15 21.57 -2.87
CA THR A 271 29.28 22.69 -3.25
C THR A 271 29.34 23.02 -4.74
N LEU A 272 30.47 22.77 -5.39
CA LEU A 272 30.63 22.97 -6.84
C LEU A 272 29.77 22.00 -7.66
N LEU A 273 29.84 20.69 -7.38
CA LEU A 273 29.05 19.67 -8.08
C LEU A 273 27.55 19.87 -7.82
N MET A 274 27.19 20.21 -6.58
CA MET A 274 25.81 20.56 -6.23
C MET A 274 25.34 21.82 -6.98
N GLY A 275 26.22 22.80 -7.18
CA GLY A 275 25.93 24.01 -7.96
C GLY A 275 25.49 23.69 -9.39
N ASN A 276 26.28 22.87 -10.10
CA ASN A 276 25.99 22.45 -11.47
C ASN A 276 24.65 21.71 -11.57
N LEU A 277 24.38 20.79 -10.65
CA LEU A 277 23.08 20.09 -10.59
C LEU A 277 21.94 21.08 -10.33
N MET A 278 22.15 22.04 -9.43
CA MET A 278 21.15 23.03 -9.09
C MET A 278 20.85 24.02 -10.23
N ASP A 279 21.77 24.22 -11.17
CA ASP A 279 21.47 25.03 -12.36
C ASP A 279 20.43 24.33 -13.24
N ILE A 280 20.47 23.00 -13.35
CA ILE A 280 19.42 22.20 -14.01
C ILE A 280 18.10 22.35 -13.23
N VAL A 281 18.15 22.21 -11.90
CA VAL A 281 16.96 22.30 -11.05
C VAL A 281 16.31 23.70 -11.15
N LYS A 282 17.11 24.77 -11.14
CA LYS A 282 16.61 26.15 -11.26
C LYS A 282 16.01 26.45 -12.63
N ASN A 283 16.47 25.78 -13.68
CA ASN A 283 15.83 25.85 -14.99
C ASN A 283 14.42 25.26 -14.97
N ILE A 284 14.14 24.33 -14.07
CA ILE A 284 12.82 23.73 -13.85
C ILE A 284 11.98 24.63 -12.92
N ASP A 285 12.48 24.94 -11.72
CA ASP A 285 11.87 25.82 -10.73
C ASP A 285 12.94 26.72 -10.08
N SER A 286 12.93 28.00 -10.44
CA SER A 286 13.93 28.97 -9.99
C SER A 286 13.87 29.29 -8.50
N LYS A 287 12.78 28.94 -7.81
CA LYS A 287 12.62 29.17 -6.36
C LYS A 287 13.06 27.97 -5.53
N PHE A 288 13.41 26.86 -6.17
CA PHE A 288 13.73 25.62 -5.48
C PHE A 288 15.15 25.66 -4.92
N SER A 289 15.28 25.46 -3.61
CA SER A 289 16.57 25.58 -2.91
C SER A 289 17.35 24.26 -2.86
N VAL A 290 18.66 24.35 -2.59
CA VAL A 290 19.54 23.19 -2.37
C VAL A 290 18.97 22.30 -1.26
N ASP A 291 18.61 22.88 -0.11
CA ASP A 291 18.07 22.12 1.02
C ASP A 291 16.75 21.40 0.68
N GLN A 292 15.89 22.05 -0.12
CA GLN A 292 14.66 21.42 -0.59
C GLN A 292 14.95 20.23 -1.50
N PHE A 293 15.95 20.34 -2.37
CA PHE A 293 16.39 19.26 -3.24
C PHE A 293 16.96 18.09 -2.44
N ILE A 294 17.89 18.36 -1.51
CA ILE A 294 18.49 17.34 -0.64
C ILE A 294 17.40 16.59 0.13
N ASN A 295 16.49 17.32 0.77
CA ASN A 295 15.39 16.72 1.54
C ASN A 295 14.45 15.90 0.66
N ALA A 296 14.15 16.37 -0.55
CA ALA A 296 13.30 15.66 -1.50
C ALA A 296 13.95 14.37 -2.01
N LEU A 297 15.24 14.41 -2.37
CA LEU A 297 15.98 13.24 -2.83
C LEU A 297 16.11 12.21 -1.71
N HIS A 298 16.51 12.63 -0.51
CA HIS A 298 16.55 11.77 0.66
C HIS A 298 15.18 11.10 0.93
N THR A 299 14.09 11.87 0.86
CA THR A 299 12.73 11.34 1.02
C THR A 299 12.36 10.32 -0.06
N LEU A 300 12.81 10.54 -1.30
CA LEU A 300 12.54 9.63 -2.41
C LEU A 300 13.28 8.31 -2.21
N VAL A 301 14.58 8.35 -1.91
CA VAL A 301 15.43 7.18 -1.65
C VAL A 301 14.89 6.32 -0.51
N MET A 302 14.41 6.94 0.58
CA MET A 302 13.88 6.20 1.74
C MET A 302 12.51 5.55 1.48
N LYS A 303 11.78 6.01 0.45
CA LYS A 303 10.44 5.49 0.11
C LYS A 303 10.44 4.55 -1.09
N THR A 304 11.53 4.48 -1.85
CA THR A 304 11.71 3.48 -2.91
C THR A 304 11.94 2.09 -2.29
N PRO A 305 11.17 1.06 -2.69
CA PRO A 305 11.38 -0.30 -2.23
C PRO A 305 12.77 -0.77 -2.64
N LYS A 306 13.50 -1.38 -1.69
CA LYS A 306 14.83 -1.93 -1.94
C LYS A 306 14.83 -3.11 -2.91
N ASN A 307 13.66 -3.69 -3.20
CA ASN A 307 13.49 -4.94 -3.96
C ASN A 307 13.10 -4.73 -5.43
N VAL A 308 13.25 -3.53 -6.00
CA VAL A 308 13.09 -3.32 -7.47
C VAL A 308 14.46 -3.49 -8.16
N SER A 309 15.21 -4.47 -7.70
CA SER A 309 16.52 -4.87 -8.21
C SER A 309 16.45 -6.36 -8.57
N GLU A 310 15.73 -6.64 -9.64
CA GLU A 310 15.89 -7.85 -10.46
C GLU A 310 15.94 -7.41 -11.92
#